data_AF-A0A4Y2L214-F1
#
_entry.id   AF-A0A4Y2L214-F1
#
_cell.length_a   1.000
_cell.length_b   1.000
_cell.length_c   1.000
_cell.angle_alpha   90.00
_cell.angle_beta   90.00
_cell.angle_gamma   90.00
#
_symmetry.space_group_name_H-M   'P 1'
#
loop_
_entity.id
_entity.type
_entity.pdbx_description
1 polymer ?
#
loop_
_entity_poly.entity_id
_entity_poly.type
_entity_poly.pdbx_seq_one_letter_code
_entity_poly.pdbx_strand_id
1 'polypeptide(L)' 'MRNGKPYIYSISEIQDDPENGMFWFLFKTSSSDEGDLEFITKSPAEVVTSNKQHLIFWYKCGSW' A
#
# COMPACT_ATOMS: atom_id res chain seq x y z
N MET A 1 -7.90 -4.27 15.35
CA MET A 1 -7.58 -5.68 14.97
C MET A 1 -7.92 -5.84 13.49
N ARG A 2 -7.00 -6.35 12.67
CA ARG A 2 -7.31 -6.69 11.28
C ARG A 2 -8.26 -7.90 11.33
N ASN A 3 -9.47 -7.77 10.78
CA ASN A 3 -10.57 -8.76 10.90
C ASN A 3 -10.27 -10.07 10.13
N GLY A 4 -9.14 -10.73 10.39
CA GLY A 4 -8.66 -11.90 9.64
C GLY A 4 -8.24 -11.61 8.20
N LYS A 5 -8.30 -10.34 7.76
CA LYS A 5 -7.92 -9.96 6.39
C LYS A 5 -6.40 -9.92 6.23
N PRO A 6 -5.88 -10.36 5.07
CA PRO A 6 -4.44 -10.36 4.82
C PRO A 6 -3.88 -8.94 4.79
N TYR A 7 -2.60 -8.84 5.11
CA TYR A 7 -1.83 -7.61 5.12
C TYR A 7 -0.43 -7.88 4.58
N ILE A 8 0.28 -6.81 4.23
CA ILE A 8 1.68 -6.91 3.82
C ILE A 8 2.54 -6.99 5.07
N TYR A 9 3.15 -8.16 5.31
CA TYR A 9 4.11 -8.33 6.40
C TYR A 9 5.50 -7.84 6.01
N SER A 10 5.95 -8.17 4.79
CA SER A 10 7.23 -7.71 4.25
C SER A 10 7.21 -7.67 2.72
N ILE A 11 8.06 -6.80 2.15
CA ILE A 11 8.41 -6.79 0.72
C ILE A 11 9.93 -6.73 0.65
N SER A 12 10.54 -7.64 -0.11
CA SER A 12 12.01 -7.73 -0.24
C SER A 12 12.72 -7.74 1.12
N GLU A 13 12.18 -8.54 2.06
CA GLU A 13 12.68 -8.70 3.44
C GLU A 13 12.57 -7.45 4.34
N ILE A 14 12.05 -6.34 3.83
CA ILE A 14 11.78 -5.13 4.62
C ILE A 14 10.39 -5.27 5.26
N GLN A 15 10.36 -5.30 6.58
CA GLN A 15 9.13 -5.32 7.40
C GLN A 15 8.71 -3.90 7.78
N ASP A 16 7.47 -3.76 8.24
CA ASP A 16 7.07 -2.58 9.00
C ASP A 16 7.99 -2.42 10.23
N ASP A 17 8.37 -1.18 10.53
CA ASP A 17 9.17 -0.80 11.68
C ASP A 17 8.40 0.26 12.50
N PRO A 18 7.56 -0.19 13.46
CA PRO A 18 6.78 0.70 14.30
C PRO A 18 7.62 1.60 15.20
N GLU A 19 8.84 1.19 15.57
CA GLU A 19 9.73 1.97 16.45
C GLU A 19 10.22 3.23 15.74
N ASN A 20 10.47 3.13 14.43
CA ASN A 20 10.87 4.24 13.58
C ASN A 20 9.71 4.86 12.77
N GLY A 21 8.47 4.39 12.97
CA GLY A 21 7.28 4.88 12.29
C GLY A 21 7.28 4.62 10.78
N MET A 22 7.97 3.56 10.33
CA MET A 22 8.11 3.22 8.91
C MET A 22 7.18 2.06 8.57
N PHE A 23 6.36 2.25 7.54
CA PHE A 23 5.37 1.26 7.15
C PHE A 23 5.26 1.13 5.63
N TRP A 24 4.79 -0.03 5.18
CA TRP A 24 4.36 -0.24 3.81
C TRP A 24 2.95 0.31 3.58
N PHE A 25 2.84 1.29 2.69
CA PHE A 25 1.57 1.86 2.26
C PHE A 25 1.26 1.43 0.83
N LEU A 26 -0.01 1.11 0.56
CA LEU A 26 -0.49 0.78 -0.77
C LEU A 26 -1.17 2.00 -1.39
N PHE A 27 -0.71 2.36 -2.58
CA PHE A 27 -1.32 3.36 -3.42
C PHE A 27 -1.72 2.78 -4.76
N LYS A 28 -2.66 3.48 -5.38
CA LYS A 28 -3.15 3.18 -6.72
C LYS A 28 -3.17 4.47 -7.53
N THR A 29 -2.72 4.40 -8.78
CA THR A 29 -2.77 5.53 -9.70
C THR A 29 -3.03 5.04 -11.13
N SER A 30 -3.50 5.92 -12.00
CA SER A 30 -3.61 5.65 -13.43
C SER A 30 -2.27 5.88 -14.13
N SER A 31 -2.04 5.21 -15.25
CA SER A 31 -0.84 5.42 -16.08
C SER A 31 -0.79 6.77 -16.80
N SER A 32 -1.70 7.69 -16.51
CA SER A 32 -1.68 9.04 -17.06
C SER A 32 -0.72 9.89 -16.23
N ASP A 33 0.09 10.73 -16.88
CA ASP A 33 1.13 11.53 -16.22
C ASP A 33 0.60 12.53 -15.17
N GLU A 34 -0.72 12.69 -15.05
CA GLU A 34 -1.43 13.51 -14.05
C GLU A 34 -2.39 12.68 -13.15
N GLY A 35 -2.14 11.38 -12.98
CA GLY A 35 -3.02 10.52 -12.19
C GLY A 35 -2.94 10.80 -10.68
N ASP A 36 -4.07 11.13 -10.05
CA ASP A 36 -4.18 11.23 -8.59
C ASP A 36 -3.70 9.95 -7.90
N LEU A 37 -2.83 10.11 -6.90
CA LEU A 37 -2.33 9.00 -6.09
C LEU A 37 -3.36 8.66 -5.00
N GLU A 38 -4.16 7.62 -5.25
CA GLU A 38 -5.16 7.13 -4.29
C GLU A 38 -4.48 6.32 -3.19
N PHE A 39 -4.60 6.75 -1.94
CA PHE A 39 -4.15 5.95 -0.79
C PHE A 39 -5.19 4.87 -0.45
N ILE A 40 -4.76 3.62 -0.38
CA ILE A 40 -5.62 2.47 -0.13
C ILE A 40 -5.56 2.07 1.35
N THR A 41 -6.69 2.20 2.04
CA THR A 41 -6.83 1.85 3.47
C THR A 41 -7.42 0.45 3.72
N LYS A 42 -7.93 -0.21 2.68
CA LYS A 42 -8.48 -1.57 2.73
C LYS A 42 -7.39 -2.63 2.58
N SER A 43 -7.75 -3.89 2.83
CA SER A 43 -6.81 -5.01 2.64
C SER A 43 -6.34 -5.08 1.18
N PRO A 44 -5.06 -5.38 0.91
CA PRO A 44 -4.55 -5.59 -0.45
C PRO A 44 -5.34 -6.63 -1.24
N ALA A 45 -5.92 -7.64 -0.56
CA ALA A 45 -6.75 -8.66 -1.21
C ALA A 45 -8.11 -8.13 -1.72
N GLU A 46 -8.51 -6.92 -1.32
CA GLU A 46 -9.76 -6.28 -1.73
C GLU A 46 -9.54 -5.20 -2.81
N VAL A 47 -8.31 -5.08 -3.31
CA VAL A 47 -7.94 -4.11 -4.34
C VAL A 47 -8.18 -4.72 -5.71
N VAL A 48 -9.19 -4.21 -6.39
CA VAL A 48 -9.47 -4.54 -7.79
C VAL A 48 -8.71 -3.56 -8.69
N THR A 49 -7.92 -4.09 -9.61
CA THR A 49 -7.18 -3.33 -10.62
C THR A 49 -7.90 -3.35 -11.96
N SER A 50 -7.66 -2.33 -12.77
CA SER A 50 -8.05 -2.28 -14.18
C SER A 50 -6.83 -2.05 -15.06
N ASN A 51 -7.01 -2.21 -16.38
CA ASN A 51 -5.94 -1.99 -17.34
C ASN A 51 -5.31 -0.61 -17.17
N LYS A 52 -3.98 -0.56 -17.27
CA LYS A 52 -3.19 0.67 -17.15
C LYS A 52 -3.29 1.36 -15.78
N GLN A 53 -3.62 0.62 -14.71
CA GLN A 53 -3.46 1.09 -13.34
C GLN A 53 -2.15 0.58 -12.76
N HIS A 54 -1.46 1.44 -12.03
CA HIS A 54 -0.25 1.10 -11.30
C HIS A 54 -0.59 0.94 -9.83
N LEU A 55 -0.07 -0.14 -9.22
CA LEU A 55 -0.05 -0.32 -7.78
C LEU A 55 1.34 0.02 -7.27
N ILE A 56 1.41 0.86 -6.24
CA ILE A 56 2.66 1.31 -5.66
C ILE A 56 2.64 0.91 -4.18
N PHE A 57 3.55 0.02 -3.80
CA PHE A 57 3.89 -0.19 -2.40
C PHE A 57 5.03 0.73 -2.05
N TRP A 58 4.80 1.65 -1.11
CA TRP A 58 5.77 2.66 -0.71
C TRP A 58 6.12 2.49 0.76
N TYR A 59 7.39 2.14 1.03
CA TYR A 59 7.95 2.13 2.38
C TYR A 59 8.34 3.56 2.78
N LYS A 60 7.61 4.16 3.70
CA LYS A 60 7.86 5.53 4.15
C LYS A 60 7.43 5.75 5.58
N CYS A 61 7.88 6.88 6.14
CA CYS A 61 7.41 7.34 7.44
C CYS A 61 5.91 7.71 7.35
N GLY A 62 5.14 7.35 8.37
CA GLY A 62 3.73 7.71 8.46
C GLY A 62 3.02 7.15 9.68
N SER A 63 1.77 7.52 9.83
CA SER A 63 0.86 6.99 10.85
C SER A 63 -0.24 6.16 10.19
N TRP A 64 -0.61 5.05 10.83
CA TRP A 64 -1.81 4.27 10.49
C TRP A 64 -3.05 4.79 11.20
#